data_AF-A0A2A4V647-F1
#
_entry.id   AF-A0A2A4V647-F1
#
_cell.length_a   1.000
_cell.length_b   1.000
_cell.length_c   1.000
_cell.angle_alpha   90.00
_cell.angle_beta   90.00
_cell.angle_gamma   90.00
#
_symmetry.space_group_name_H-M   'P 1'
#
loop_
_entity.id
_entity.type
_entity.pdbx_description
1 polymer ?
#
loop_
_entity_poly.entity_id
_entity_poly.type
_entity_poly.pdbx_seq_one_letter_code
_entity_poly.pdbx_strand_id
1 'polypeptide(L)'
;MEKSEDIKELATALSKAQGEMGGASKDAANPFFKSKYADLGSVVHALKQPFADNGLSYSQFPIAENDRVGVETILMHKSGQWLSNSVLFKPTKQDVQGAGSVITYARRYSLQALAGIPSEDDDGTAASAPAKARVVTADDQGWINAINAKTSKLEEITDPAYREFIKGKLK
;
A
#
# COMPACT_ATOMS: atom_id res chain seq x y z
N MET A 1 19.42 -11.04 -3.73
CA MET A 1 19.51 -10.34 -5.02
C MET A 1 20.12 -11.27 -6.04
N GLU A 2 19.42 -11.48 -7.13
CA GLU A 2 19.85 -12.23 -8.32
C GLU A 2 19.91 -11.28 -9.51
N LYS A 3 20.66 -11.62 -10.55
CA LYS A 3 20.84 -10.77 -11.74
C LYS A 3 21.37 -11.57 -12.93
N SER A 4 21.26 -11.00 -14.12
CA SER A 4 22.01 -11.44 -15.30
C SER A 4 23.53 -11.36 -15.10
N GLU A 5 24.30 -12.05 -15.94
CA GLU A 5 25.77 -12.06 -15.89
C GLU A 5 26.33 -10.63 -15.96
N ASP A 6 25.84 -9.85 -16.91
CA ASP A 6 26.10 -8.41 -17.07
C ASP A 6 24.84 -7.59 -16.77
N ILE A 7 25.03 -6.39 -16.23
CA ILE A 7 23.98 -5.41 -15.91
C ILE A 7 24.28 -4.01 -16.44
N LYS A 8 25.31 -3.83 -17.28
CA LYS A 8 25.77 -2.52 -17.76
C LYS A 8 24.65 -1.66 -18.38
N GLU A 9 23.89 -2.23 -19.30
CA GLU A 9 22.80 -1.53 -20.02
C GLU A 9 21.64 -1.23 -19.06
N LEU A 10 21.29 -2.19 -18.20
CA LEU A 10 20.26 -1.99 -17.18
C LEU A 10 20.66 -0.89 -16.20
N ALA A 11 21.89 -0.89 -15.69
CA ALA A 11 22.39 0.09 -14.73
C ALA A 11 22.46 1.49 -15.35
N THR A 12 22.89 1.58 -16.62
CA THR A 12 22.91 2.84 -17.38
C THR A 12 21.49 3.39 -17.56
N ALA A 13 20.55 2.55 -17.98
CA ALA A 13 19.16 2.92 -18.15
C ALA A 13 18.51 3.33 -16.82
N LEU A 14 18.77 2.59 -15.73
CA LEU A 14 18.24 2.89 -14.40
C LEU A 14 18.77 4.22 -13.88
N SER A 15 20.08 4.49 -14.04
CA SER A 15 20.67 5.76 -13.67
C SER A 15 20.03 6.94 -14.43
N LYS A 16 19.79 6.79 -15.73
CA LYS A 16 19.12 7.83 -16.53
C LYS A 16 17.66 8.01 -16.10
N ALA A 17 16.92 6.92 -15.91
CA ALA A 17 15.54 6.97 -15.43
C ALA A 17 15.45 7.66 -14.07
N GLN A 18 16.35 7.37 -13.13
CA GLN A 18 16.37 8.01 -11.82
C GLN A 18 16.68 9.52 -11.89
N GLY A 19 17.45 9.96 -12.87
CA GLY A 19 17.65 11.39 -13.14
C GLY A 19 16.40 12.09 -13.69
N GLU A 20 15.53 11.36 -14.40
CA GLU A 20 14.26 11.85 -14.95
C GLU A 20 13.11 11.76 -13.94
N MET A 21 13.22 10.86 -12.96
CA MET A 21 12.31 10.81 -11.82
C MET A 21 12.45 12.11 -11.03
N GLY A 22 11.44 12.98 -11.13
CA GLY A 22 11.32 14.08 -10.18
C GLY A 22 11.32 13.49 -8.77
N GLY A 23 12.14 14.04 -7.86
CA GLY A 23 12.18 13.58 -6.48
C GLY A 23 10.84 13.83 -5.83
N ALA A 24 9.90 12.88 -5.97
CA ALA A 24 8.46 12.97 -5.67
C ALA A 24 8.06 14.43 -5.38
N SER A 25 8.11 15.29 -6.41
CA SER A 25 8.23 16.73 -6.18
C SER A 25 7.05 17.20 -5.34
N LYS A 26 7.37 17.88 -4.24
CA LYS A 26 6.44 18.48 -3.27
C LYS A 26 5.45 19.50 -3.87
N ASP A 27 5.45 19.66 -5.20
CA ASP A 27 4.68 20.65 -5.95
C ASP A 27 3.57 20.05 -6.83
N ALA A 28 3.50 18.73 -6.97
CA ALA A 28 2.30 18.10 -7.51
C ALA A 28 1.28 17.94 -6.38
N ALA A 29 0.50 18.99 -6.12
CA ALA A 29 -0.78 18.84 -5.43
C ALA A 29 -1.69 17.94 -6.30
N ASN A 30 -1.49 16.62 -6.20
CA ASN A 30 -2.34 15.65 -6.85
C ASN A 30 -3.72 15.77 -6.18
N PRO A 31 -4.78 16.20 -6.90
CA PRO A 31 -6.11 16.45 -6.32
C PRO A 31 -6.73 15.19 -5.69
N PHE A 32 -6.17 14.01 -5.99
CA PHE A 32 -6.72 12.72 -5.62
C PHE A 32 -6.21 12.17 -4.28
N PHE A 33 -5.12 12.69 -3.72
CA PHE A 33 -4.50 12.11 -2.51
C PHE A 33 -4.21 13.16 -1.44
N LYS A 34 -5.20 13.42 -0.57
CA LYS A 34 -5.01 14.13 0.72
C LYS A 34 -4.34 13.24 1.79
N SER A 35 -3.33 12.47 1.41
CA SER A 35 -2.61 11.56 2.32
C SER A 35 -1.11 11.72 2.14
N LYS A 36 -0.40 11.91 3.26
CA LYS A 36 1.06 12.11 3.38
C LYS A 36 1.89 10.84 3.10
N TYR A 37 1.36 9.90 2.32
CA TYR A 37 2.03 8.64 2.00
C TYR A 37 2.18 8.55 0.49
N ALA A 38 3.37 8.18 0.01
CA ALA A 38 3.47 7.59 -1.32
C ALA A 38 2.82 6.21 -1.22
N ASP A 39 1.54 6.10 -1.60
CA ASP A 39 0.93 4.80 -1.80
C ASP A 39 1.57 4.11 -3.01
N LEU A 40 1.28 2.82 -3.20
CA LEU A 40 1.81 2.06 -4.34
C LEU A 40 1.50 2.77 -5.67
N GLY A 41 0.32 3.39 -5.79
CA GLY A 41 -0.07 4.14 -6.98
C GLY A 41 0.84 5.34 -7.27
N SER A 42 1.20 6.09 -6.24
CA SER A 42 2.09 7.25 -6.33
C SER A 42 3.51 6.85 -6.73
N VAL A 43 4.03 5.76 -6.16
CA VAL A 43 5.34 5.18 -6.53
C VAL A 43 5.33 4.78 -8.00
N VAL A 44 4.30 4.05 -8.43
CA VAL A 44 4.14 3.61 -9.82
C VAL A 44 4.02 4.81 -10.76
N HIS A 45 3.28 5.84 -10.39
CA HIS A 45 3.13 7.05 -11.21
C HIS A 45 4.48 7.75 -11.43
N ALA A 46 5.30 7.88 -10.38
CA ALA A 46 6.60 8.53 -10.45
C ALA A 46 7.61 7.79 -11.36
N LEU A 47 7.58 6.44 -11.37
CA LEU A 47 8.53 5.64 -12.15
C LEU A 47 8.04 5.25 -13.54
N LYS A 48 6.72 5.24 -13.81
CA LYS A 48 6.16 4.64 -15.02
C LYS A 48 6.74 5.25 -16.30
N GLN A 49 6.75 6.58 -16.39
CA GLN A 49 7.23 7.26 -17.60
C GLN A 49 8.76 7.20 -17.73
N PRO A 50 9.56 7.53 -16.68
CA PRO A 50 11.03 7.39 -16.75
C PRO A 50 11.49 5.96 -17.07
N PHE A 51 10.81 4.93 -16.54
CA PHE A 51 11.15 3.56 -16.88
C PHE A 51 10.86 3.25 -18.35
N ALA A 52 9.68 3.61 -18.85
CA ALA A 52 9.32 3.39 -20.24
C ALA A 52 10.30 4.08 -21.21
N ASP A 53 10.64 5.34 -20.95
CA ASP A 53 11.53 6.14 -21.80
C ASP A 53 12.97 5.61 -21.83
N ASN A 54 13.37 4.87 -20.80
CA ASN A 54 14.69 4.25 -20.70
C ASN A 54 14.67 2.73 -20.98
N GLY A 55 13.56 2.19 -21.49
CA GLY A 55 13.48 0.77 -21.85
C GLY A 55 13.53 -0.17 -20.66
N LEU A 56 13.08 0.29 -19.49
CA LEU A 56 12.96 -0.48 -18.26
C LEU A 56 11.52 -0.94 -18.05
N SER A 57 11.37 -2.12 -17.46
CA SER A 57 10.09 -2.67 -17.01
C SER A 57 10.30 -3.47 -15.73
N TYR A 58 9.24 -3.71 -14.96
CA TYR A 58 9.33 -4.52 -13.76
C TYR A 58 8.15 -5.49 -13.64
N SER A 59 8.36 -6.58 -12.91
CA SER A 59 7.34 -7.56 -12.52
C SER A 59 7.41 -7.79 -11.02
N GLN A 60 6.25 -8.03 -10.40
CA GLN A 60 6.14 -8.32 -8.98
C GLN A 60 5.26 -9.54 -8.72
N PHE A 61 5.89 -10.65 -8.33
CA PHE A 61 5.20 -11.91 -8.06
C PHE A 61 5.04 -12.11 -6.56
N PRO A 62 3.84 -12.48 -6.06
CA PRO A 62 3.70 -12.90 -4.68
C PRO A 62 4.49 -14.20 -4.47
N ILE A 63 5.23 -14.26 -3.38
CA ILE A 63 6.01 -15.44 -2.98
C ILE A 63 5.68 -15.78 -1.53
N ALA A 64 5.89 -17.04 -1.16
CA ALA A 64 5.73 -17.53 0.19
C ALA A 64 6.90 -18.45 0.55
N GLU A 65 7.40 -18.29 1.76
CA GLU A 65 8.46 -19.12 2.32
C GLU A 65 8.17 -19.35 3.80
N ASN A 66 7.96 -20.61 4.19
CA ASN A 66 7.56 -20.99 5.55
C ASN A 66 6.30 -20.24 6.01
N ASP A 67 6.38 -19.50 7.12
CA ASP A 67 5.31 -18.70 7.71
C ASP A 67 5.30 -17.24 7.23
N ARG A 68 6.05 -16.94 6.16
CA ARG A 68 6.21 -15.60 5.60
C ARG A 68 5.64 -15.54 4.19
N VAL A 69 5.17 -14.35 3.85
CA VAL A 69 4.72 -14.02 2.49
C VAL A 69 5.33 -12.70 2.08
N GLY A 70 5.42 -12.49 0.77
CA GLY A 70 6.22 -11.41 0.25
C GLY A 70 6.06 -11.23 -1.24
N VAL A 71 7.04 -10.53 -1.81
CA VAL A 71 7.09 -10.23 -3.23
C VAL A 71 8.51 -10.39 -3.74
N GLU A 72 8.64 -11.11 -4.84
CA GLU A 72 9.82 -11.02 -5.70
C GLU A 72 9.61 -9.89 -6.71
N THR A 73 10.56 -8.95 -6.79
CA THR A 73 10.56 -7.86 -7.76
C THR A 73 11.67 -8.06 -8.75
N ILE A 74 11.32 -8.17 -10.03
CA ILE A 74 12.26 -8.32 -11.15
C ILE A 74 12.25 -7.02 -11.95
N LEU A 75 13.39 -6.36 -12.09
CA LEU A 75 13.63 -5.24 -13.01
C LEU A 75 14.30 -5.77 -14.27
N MET A 76 13.80 -5.37 -15.42
CA MET A 76 14.25 -5.83 -16.73
C MET A 76 14.52 -4.63 -17.64
N HIS A 77 15.56 -4.73 -18.45
CA HIS A 77 15.87 -3.78 -19.51
C HIS A 77 15.64 -4.43 -20.89
N LYS A 78 15.34 -3.63 -21.91
CA LYS A 78 15.12 -4.08 -23.30
C LYS A 78 16.29 -4.90 -23.90
N SER A 79 17.49 -4.81 -23.33
CA SER A 79 18.63 -5.64 -23.75
C SER A 79 18.55 -7.10 -23.26
N GLY A 80 17.57 -7.44 -22.42
CA GLY A 80 17.45 -8.74 -21.76
C GLY A 80 18.20 -8.84 -20.43
N GLN A 81 18.92 -7.79 -20.03
CA GLN A 81 19.54 -7.72 -18.70
C GLN A 81 18.47 -7.52 -17.62
N TRP A 82 18.70 -8.11 -16.45
CA TRP A 82 17.73 -8.09 -15.35
C TRP A 82 18.40 -8.14 -13.98
N LEU A 83 17.66 -7.67 -12.96
CA LEU A 83 17.94 -7.90 -11.55
C LEU A 83 16.66 -8.32 -10.84
N SER A 84 16.77 -9.17 -9.83
CA SER A 84 15.66 -9.60 -9.00
C SER A 84 16.02 -9.51 -7.52
N ASN A 85 15.04 -9.16 -6.70
CA ASN A 85 15.15 -9.32 -5.26
C ASN A 85 13.80 -9.63 -4.61
N SER A 86 13.86 -10.47 -3.59
CA SER A 86 12.70 -10.91 -2.83
C SER A 86 12.68 -10.27 -1.45
N VAL A 87 11.50 -9.84 -1.02
CA VAL A 87 11.27 -9.31 0.33
C VAL A 87 10.08 -10.06 0.94
N LEU A 88 10.29 -10.64 2.12
CA LEU A 88 9.32 -11.47 2.85
C LEU A 88 9.08 -10.90 4.24
N PHE A 89 7.82 -10.84 4.65
CA PHE A 89 7.44 -10.46 6.00
C PHE A 89 6.52 -11.52 6.61
N LYS A 90 6.51 -11.56 7.95
CA LYS A 90 5.58 -12.41 8.69
C LYS A 90 4.24 -11.68 8.84
N PRO A 91 3.12 -12.24 8.37
CA PRO A 91 1.80 -11.68 8.62
C PRO A 91 1.48 -11.64 10.12
N THR A 92 0.80 -10.59 10.57
CA THR A 92 0.26 -10.53 11.94
C THR A 92 -0.83 -11.58 12.16
N LYS A 93 -1.56 -11.95 11.10
CA LYS A 93 -2.55 -13.03 11.08
C LYS A 93 -2.25 -13.99 9.94
N GLN A 94 -2.29 -15.29 10.22
CA GLN A 94 -2.11 -16.36 9.23
C GLN A 94 -3.43 -16.63 8.49
N ASP A 95 -3.96 -15.61 7.81
CA ASP A 95 -5.16 -15.68 6.99
C ASP A 95 -4.95 -14.93 5.67
N VAL A 96 -5.91 -15.05 4.74
CA VAL A 96 -5.85 -14.43 3.41
C VAL A 96 -5.71 -12.91 3.50
N GLN A 97 -6.33 -12.29 4.51
CA GLN A 97 -6.29 -10.84 4.70
C GLN A 97 -4.91 -10.36 5.18
N GLY A 98 -4.32 -11.08 6.14
CA GLY A 98 -2.97 -10.84 6.64
C GLY A 98 -1.94 -11.00 5.53
N ALA A 99 -2.07 -12.05 4.71
CA ALA A 99 -1.21 -12.25 3.56
C ALA A 99 -1.35 -11.14 2.51
N GLY A 100 -2.59 -10.77 2.15
CA GLY A 100 -2.85 -9.68 1.21
C GLY A 100 -2.31 -8.32 1.68
N SER A 101 -2.39 -8.07 2.99
CA SER A 101 -1.83 -6.86 3.59
C SER A 101 -0.31 -6.82 3.44
N VAL A 102 0.38 -7.90 3.81
CA VAL A 102 1.84 -8.01 3.66
C VAL A 102 2.28 -7.85 2.20
N ILE A 103 1.62 -8.54 1.26
CA ILE A 103 1.96 -8.45 -0.17
C ILE A 103 1.82 -7.00 -0.66
N THR A 104 0.78 -6.29 -0.23
CA THR A 104 0.57 -4.87 -0.61
C THR A 104 1.70 -3.98 -0.13
N TYR A 105 2.14 -4.13 1.13
CA TYR A 105 3.29 -3.40 1.67
C TYR A 105 4.61 -3.79 0.99
N ALA A 106 4.83 -5.09 0.78
CA ALA A 106 6.04 -5.59 0.14
C ALA A 106 6.19 -5.05 -1.29
N ARG A 107 5.11 -5.00 -2.08
CA ARG A 107 5.13 -4.40 -3.43
C ARG A 107 5.65 -2.97 -3.40
N ARG A 108 5.11 -2.17 -2.47
CA ARG A 108 5.48 -0.76 -2.31
C ARG A 108 6.93 -0.59 -1.89
N TYR A 109 7.37 -1.26 -0.82
CA TYR A 109 8.73 -1.12 -0.32
C TYR A 109 9.77 -1.61 -1.33
N SER A 110 9.52 -2.73 -2.01
CA SER A 110 10.43 -3.24 -3.03
C SER A 110 10.57 -2.26 -4.19
N LEU A 111 9.48 -1.62 -4.66
CA LEU A 111 9.56 -0.61 -5.72
C LEU A 111 10.21 0.69 -5.28
N GLN A 112 9.93 1.15 -4.06
CA GLN A 112 10.58 2.35 -3.51
C GLN A 112 12.10 2.17 -3.42
N ALA A 113 12.54 1.03 -2.87
CA ALA A 113 13.96 0.70 -2.77
C ALA A 113 14.62 0.58 -4.14
N LEU A 114 13.96 -0.08 -5.10
CA LEU A 114 14.45 -0.25 -6.46
C LEU A 114 14.57 1.07 -7.22
N ALA A 115 13.55 1.93 -7.13
CA ALA A 115 13.51 3.21 -7.84
C ALA A 115 14.32 4.31 -7.12
N GLY A 116 14.73 4.12 -5.87
CA GLY A 116 15.38 5.16 -5.06
C GLY A 116 14.41 6.25 -4.62
N ILE A 117 13.12 5.95 -4.52
CA ILE A 117 12.09 6.89 -4.06
C ILE A 117 12.00 6.77 -2.54
N PRO A 118 12.31 7.84 -1.78
CA PRO A 118 12.25 7.79 -0.33
C PRO A 118 10.81 7.57 0.16
N SER A 119 10.66 6.83 1.24
CA SER A 119 9.45 6.91 2.06
C SER A 119 9.58 8.11 3.00
N GLU A 120 8.55 8.96 3.11
CA GLU A 120 8.48 9.98 4.19
C GLU A 120 8.24 9.37 5.60
N ASP A 121 8.38 8.05 5.73
CA ASP A 121 8.15 7.30 6.97
C ASP A 121 9.49 7.15 7.74
N ASP A 122 9.93 8.23 8.38
CA ASP A 122 11.05 8.21 9.34
C ASP A 122 10.66 7.61 10.70
N ASP A 123 9.48 7.00 10.83
CA ASP A 123 9.09 6.19 11.99
C ASP A 123 7.89 5.31 11.65
N GLY A 124 8.13 4.03 11.34
CA GLY A 124 7.17 2.98 10.93
C GLY A 124 6.06 2.61 11.94
N THR A 125 5.57 3.58 12.69
CA THR A 125 4.58 3.47 13.75
C THR A 125 3.15 3.65 13.22
N ALA A 126 2.97 4.30 12.06
CA ALA A 126 1.64 4.63 11.55
C ALA A 126 0.91 3.43 10.89
N ALA A 127 1.64 2.47 10.31
CA ALA A 127 1.05 1.27 9.70
C ALA A 127 0.47 0.28 10.73
N SER A 128 0.86 0.43 11.99
CA SER A 128 0.39 -0.37 13.12
C SER A 128 -0.74 0.31 13.92
N ALA A 129 -1.21 1.47 13.47
CA ALA A 129 -2.30 2.17 14.15
C ALA A 129 -3.56 1.27 14.14
N PRO A 130 -4.19 1.03 15.31
CA PRO A 130 -5.44 0.28 15.36
C PRO A 130 -6.46 0.93 14.43
N ALA A 131 -7.31 0.12 13.80
CA ALA A 131 -8.37 0.59 12.90
C ALA A 131 -9.08 1.79 13.55
N LYS A 132 -9.04 2.95 12.88
CA LYS A 132 -9.66 4.18 13.39
C LYS A 132 -11.08 3.85 13.83
N ALA A 133 -11.40 4.16 15.08
CA ALA A 133 -12.73 3.96 15.64
C ALA A 133 -13.77 4.55 14.67
N ARG A 134 -14.80 3.76 14.33
CA ARG A 134 -15.87 4.18 13.43
C ARG A 134 -16.46 5.50 13.93
N VAL A 135 -16.31 6.55 13.12
CA VAL A 135 -16.88 7.87 13.40
C VAL A 135 -18.41 7.76 13.29
N VAL A 136 -19.13 8.33 14.26
CA VAL A 136 -20.59 8.36 14.26
C VAL A 136 -21.06 9.21 13.08
N THR A 137 -21.84 8.60 12.19
CA THR A 137 -22.44 9.23 11.02
C THR A 137 -23.79 9.87 11.36
N ALA A 138 -24.35 10.66 10.44
CA ALA A 138 -25.68 11.26 10.62
C ALA A 138 -26.78 10.19 10.76
N ASP A 139 -26.66 9.07 10.04
CA ASP A 139 -27.59 7.95 10.12
C ASP A 139 -27.51 7.25 11.48
N ASP A 140 -26.30 7.08 12.02
CA ASP A 140 -26.09 6.55 13.38
C ASP A 140 -26.76 7.45 14.43
N GLN A 141 -26.65 8.77 14.27
CA GLN A 141 -27.31 9.74 15.15
C GLN A 141 -28.84 9.67 15.03
N GLY A 142 -29.36 9.41 13.84
CA GLY A 142 -30.78 9.16 13.60
C GLY A 142 -31.30 7.97 14.40
N TRP A 143 -30.59 6.84 14.35
CA TRP A 143 -30.92 5.65 15.14
C TRP A 143 -30.83 5.90 16.65
N ILE A 144 -29.76 6.55 17.12
CA ILE A 144 -29.59 6.88 18.55
C ILE A 144 -30.77 7.74 19.04
N ASN A 145 -31.15 8.77 18.27
CA ASN A 145 -32.25 9.66 18.65
C ASN A 145 -33.59 8.94 18.63
N ALA A 146 -33.87 8.13 17.61
CA ALA A 146 -35.12 7.38 17.50
C ALA A 146 -35.28 6.34 18.62
N ILE A 147 -34.19 5.69 19.03
CA ILE A 147 -34.21 4.73 20.14
C ILE A 147 -34.40 5.46 21.48
N ASN A 148 -33.69 6.58 21.72
CA ASN A 148 -33.88 7.40 22.93
C ASN A 148 -35.30 7.98 23.02
N ALA A 149 -35.89 8.37 21.88
CA ALA A 149 -37.27 8.85 21.78
C ALA A 149 -38.31 7.72 21.84
N LYS A 150 -37.88 6.45 21.94
CA LYS A 150 -38.73 5.25 21.94
C LYS A 150 -39.61 5.10 20.70
N THR A 151 -39.24 5.75 19.59
CA THR A 151 -39.93 5.63 18.30
C THR A 151 -39.42 4.46 17.46
N SER A 152 -38.25 3.92 17.80
CA SER A 152 -37.66 2.74 17.19
C SER A 152 -37.02 1.85 18.26
N LYS A 153 -36.83 0.57 17.92
CA LYS A 153 -36.26 -0.42 18.84
C LYS A 153 -34.90 -0.92 18.35
N LEU A 154 -33.99 -1.20 19.28
CA LEU A 154 -32.65 -1.66 18.94
C LEU A 154 -32.66 -3.01 18.18
N GLU A 155 -33.68 -3.83 18.43
CA GLU A 155 -33.88 -5.13 17.78
C GLU A 155 -34.24 -5.01 16.29
N GLU A 156 -34.68 -3.82 15.83
CA GLU A 156 -34.99 -3.54 14.42
C GLU A 156 -33.71 -3.42 13.58
N ILE A 157 -32.55 -3.19 14.21
CA ILE A 157 -31.26 -3.19 13.53
C ILE A 157 -30.84 -4.64 13.27
N THR A 158 -30.90 -5.09 12.01
CA THR A 158 -30.66 -6.49 11.62
C THR A 158 -29.17 -6.90 11.64
N ASP A 159 -28.25 -5.95 11.44
CA ASP A 159 -26.81 -6.20 11.54
C ASP A 159 -26.38 -6.28 13.02
N PRO A 160 -25.90 -7.45 13.51
CA PRO A 160 -25.51 -7.63 14.90
C PRO A 160 -24.33 -6.75 15.35
N ALA A 161 -23.37 -6.50 14.47
CA ALA A 161 -22.20 -5.68 14.79
C ALA A 161 -22.59 -4.20 14.86
N TYR A 162 -23.47 -3.77 13.96
CA TYR A 162 -24.00 -2.41 13.97
C TYR A 162 -24.92 -2.16 15.18
N ARG A 163 -25.72 -3.15 15.56
CA ARG A 163 -26.57 -3.10 16.74
C ARG A 163 -25.77 -2.89 18.03
N GLU A 164 -24.71 -3.68 18.24
CA GLU A 164 -23.84 -3.52 19.42
C GLU A 164 -23.09 -2.17 19.40
N PHE A 165 -22.70 -1.68 18.22
CA PHE A 165 -22.14 -0.34 18.09
C PHE A 165 -23.12 0.76 18.54
N ILE A 166 -24.37 0.75 18.06
CA ILE A 166 -25.39 1.74 18.45
C ILE A 166 -25.73 1.62 19.93
N LYS A 167 -25.86 0.39 20.45
CA LYS A 167 -26.10 0.12 21.88
C LYS A 167 -25.05 0.76 22.78
N GLY A 168 -23.77 0.69 22.39
CA GLY A 168 -22.67 1.34 23.12
C GLY A 168 -22.65 2.87 23.05
N LYS A 169 -23.58 3.50 22.32
CA LYS A 169 -23.72 4.96 22.18
C LYS A 169 -25.02 5.51 22.77
N LEU A 170 -25.93 4.64 23.23
CA LEU A 170 -27.12 5.05 23.97
C LEU A 170 -26.71 5.55 25.37
N LYS A 171 -27.42 6.55 25.89
CA LYS A 171 -27.21 7.11 27.25
C LYS A 171 -28.29 6.64 28.20
#